data_AF-A0A554MM71-F1
#
_entry.id   AF-A0A554MM71-F1
#
_cell.length_a   1.000
_cell.length_b   1.000
_cell.length_c   1.000
_cell.angle_alpha   90.00
_cell.angle_beta   90.00
_cell.angle_gamma   90.00
#
_symmetry.space_group_name_H-M   'P 1'
#
loop_
_entity.id
_entity.type
_entity.pdbx_description
1 polymer ?
#
loop_
_entity_poly.entity_id
_entity_poly.type
_entity_poly.pdbx_seq_one_letter_code
_entity_poly.pdbx_strand_id
1 'polypeptide(L)'
;MKGFLRTGIATVVALAPFAAFAAGGVDNALTKIGALITQATPIVVALALLAFFWGLVTYIFGSSNDEKRKKGIHIMVWGIIALFVMLSVFGIINALQSTLGVENTTTIQIPQVTPGTNGGGTAR
;
A
#
# COMPACT_ATOMS: atom_id res chain seq x y z
N MET A 1 13.48 33.08 37.38
CA MET A 1 12.91 31.72 37.27
C MET A 1 12.15 31.43 35.94
N LYS A 2 12.15 32.35 34.95
CA LYS A 2 11.42 32.15 33.67
C LYS A 2 12.27 31.53 32.55
N GLY A 3 13.59 31.42 32.73
CA GLY A 3 14.52 30.86 31.74
C GLY A 3 14.54 29.34 31.70
N PHE A 4 14.49 28.67 32.86
CA PHE A 4 14.55 27.21 32.97
C PHE A 4 13.37 26.48 32.31
N LEU A 5 12.17 27.10 32.33
CA LEU A 5 10.99 26.54 31.68
C LEU A 5 11.07 26.60 30.15
N ARG A 6 11.69 27.65 29.59
CA ARG A 6 11.90 27.80 28.14
C ARG A 6 12.94 26.81 27.60
N THR A 7 14.01 26.58 28.37
CA THR A 7 15.05 25.60 27.99
C THR A 7 14.56 24.15 28.13
N GLY A 8 13.70 23.85 29.11
CA GLY A 8 13.13 22.50 29.29
C GLY A 8 12.12 22.08 28.21
N ILE A 9 11.36 23.03 27.65
CA ILE A 9 10.43 22.74 26.54
C ILE A 9 11.21 22.51 25.24
N ALA A 10 12.29 23.25 25.01
CA ALA A 10 13.13 23.10 23.82
C ALA A 10 13.79 21.72 23.72
N THR A 11 14.21 21.13 24.85
CA THR A 11 14.78 19.77 24.88
C THR A 11 13.73 18.69 24.64
N VAL A 12 12.51 18.84 25.16
CA VAL A 12 11.41 17.90 24.90
C VAL A 12 10.96 17.95 23.43
N VAL A 13 10.89 19.14 22.83
CA VAL A 13 10.57 19.30 21.39
C VAL A 13 11.68 18.72 20.51
N ALA A 14 12.94 18.85 20.91
CA ALA A 14 14.05 18.26 20.18
C ALA A 14 14.10 16.72 20.27
N LEU A 15 13.62 16.14 21.37
CA LEU A 15 13.53 14.68 21.57
C LEU A 15 12.23 14.05 21.05
N ALA A 16 11.19 14.84 20.79
CA ALA A 16 9.90 14.37 20.30
C ALA A 16 9.98 13.55 18.98
N PRO A 17 10.80 13.92 17.98
CA PRO A 17 10.96 13.11 16.77
C PRO A 17 11.56 11.74 17.11
N PHE A 18 12.59 11.69 17.95
CA PHE A 18 13.29 10.45 18.32
C PHE A 18 12.38 9.49 19.09
N ALA A 19 11.51 10.01 19.96
CA ALA A 19 10.48 9.22 20.64
C ALA A 19 9.39 8.70 19.69
N ALA A 20 8.99 9.49 18.69
CA ALA A 20 8.06 9.05 17.66
C ALA A 20 8.65 7.95 16.75
N PHE A 21 9.95 8.03 16.45
CA PHE A 21 10.66 6.96 15.72
C PHE A 21 10.86 5.70 16.57
N ALA A 22 11.06 5.80 17.89
CA ALA A 22 11.19 4.66 18.80
C ALA A 22 9.85 3.97 19.13
N ALA A 23 8.74 4.72 19.14
CA ALA A 23 7.39 4.18 19.29
C ALA A 23 6.94 3.38 18.06
N GLY A 24 7.60 3.58 16.92
CA GLY A 24 7.37 2.85 15.69
C GLY A 24 8.17 1.57 15.60
N GLY A 25 7.75 0.54 16.33
CA GLY A 25 8.30 -0.80 16.21
C GLY A 25 8.07 -1.44 14.83
N VAL A 26 8.22 -2.77 14.76
CA VAL A 26 8.05 -3.58 13.54
C VAL A 26 6.69 -3.34 12.86
N ASP A 27 5.66 -2.99 13.62
CA ASP A 27 4.32 -2.65 13.11
C ASP A 27 4.33 -1.42 12.19
N ASN A 28 5.15 -0.40 12.48
CA ASN A 28 5.29 0.77 11.60
C ASN A 28 6.04 0.42 10.32
N ALA A 29 7.03 -0.49 10.37
CA ALA A 29 7.71 -0.95 9.17
C ALA A 29 6.76 -1.78 8.28
N LEU A 30 5.99 -2.70 8.88
CA LEU A 30 5.08 -3.58 8.15
C LEU A 30 3.93 -2.82 7.51
N THR A 31 3.35 -1.83 8.22
CA THR A 31 2.31 -0.96 7.67
C THR A 31 2.83 -0.04 6.57
N LYS A 32 4.06 0.49 6.69
CA LYS A 32 4.70 1.27 5.62
C LYS A 32 4.95 0.42 4.37
N ILE A 33 5.47 -0.80 4.53
CA ILE A 33 5.68 -1.73 3.42
C ILE A 33 4.35 -2.11 2.76
N GLY A 34 3.34 -2.45 3.56
CA GLY A 34 1.99 -2.72 3.07
C GLY A 34 1.44 -1.56 2.23
N ALA A 35 1.50 -0.33 2.76
CA ALA A 35 1.05 0.87 2.05
C ALA A 35 1.80 1.10 0.73
N LEU A 36 3.13 0.88 0.71
CA LEU A 36 3.92 0.99 -0.51
C LEU A 36 3.51 -0.05 -1.55
N ILE A 37 3.26 -1.30 -1.15
CA ILE A 37 2.82 -2.36 -2.06
C ILE A 37 1.43 -2.04 -2.61
N THR A 38 0.49 -1.61 -1.76
CA THR A 38 -0.87 -1.25 -2.19
C THR A 38 -0.85 -0.08 -3.17
N GLN A 39 0.02 0.90 -2.98
CA GLN A 39 0.18 2.04 -3.89
C GLN A 39 0.95 1.68 -5.17
N ALA A 40 1.96 0.81 -5.10
CA ALA A 40 2.77 0.41 -6.24
C ALA A 40 2.05 -0.57 -7.17
N THR A 41 1.18 -1.42 -6.63
CA THR A 41 0.40 -2.43 -7.38
C THR A 41 -0.27 -1.86 -8.65
N PRO A 42 -1.11 -0.80 -8.58
CA PRO A 42 -1.74 -0.25 -9.78
C PRO A 42 -0.73 0.31 -10.80
N ILE A 43 0.42 0.84 -10.33
CA ILE A 43 1.48 1.34 -11.20
C ILE A 43 2.14 0.20 -11.98
N VAL A 44 2.43 -0.92 -11.32
CA VAL A 44 3.02 -2.10 -11.96
C VAL A 44 2.07 -2.70 -13.00
N VAL A 45 0.76 -2.76 -12.70
CA VAL A 45 -0.25 -3.21 -13.66
C VAL A 45 -0.29 -2.29 -14.88
N ALA A 46 -0.25 -0.97 -14.69
CA ALA A 46 -0.21 -0.02 -15.79
C ALA A 46 1.05 -0.18 -16.65
N LEU A 47 2.22 -0.41 -16.04
CA LEU A 47 3.47 -0.67 -16.77
C LEU A 47 3.44 -1.99 -17.54
N ALA A 48 2.85 -3.05 -16.97
CA ALA A 48 2.68 -4.32 -17.66
C ALA A 48 1.78 -4.18 -18.90
N LEU A 49 0.68 -3.43 -18.79
CA LEU A 49 -0.19 -3.10 -19.92
C LEU A 49 0.57 -2.28 -20.99
N LEU A 50 1.38 -1.32 -20.56
CA LEU A 50 2.19 -0.52 -21.49
C LEU A 50 3.21 -1.38 -22.25
N ALA A 51 3.90 -2.30 -21.56
CA ALA A 51 4.83 -3.24 -22.19
C ALA A 51 4.13 -4.19 -23.16
N PHE A 52 2.93 -4.64 -22.83
CA PHE A 52 2.08 -5.42 -23.73
C PHE A 52 1.73 -4.64 -25.00
N PHE A 53 1.27 -3.39 -24.88
CA PHE A 53 0.99 -2.54 -26.03
C PHE A 53 2.24 -2.24 -26.86
N TRP A 54 3.39 -2.05 -26.22
CA TRP A 54 4.66 -1.89 -26.94
C TRP A 54 5.01 -3.12 -27.80
N GLY A 55 4.79 -4.32 -27.27
CA GLY A 55 4.91 -5.58 -28.01
C GLY A 55 3.93 -5.65 -29.19
N LEU A 56 2.66 -5.27 -28.97
CA LEU A 56 1.62 -5.25 -29.99
C LEU A 56 1.94 -4.28 -31.14
N VAL A 57 2.33 -3.05 -30.81
CA VAL A 57 2.76 -2.04 -31.77
C VAL A 57 3.95 -2.57 -32.59
N THR A 58 4.97 -3.10 -31.92
CA THR A 58 6.15 -3.68 -32.59
C THR A 58 5.78 -4.85 -33.50
N TYR A 59 4.82 -5.68 -33.10
CA TYR A 59 4.33 -6.79 -33.91
C TYR A 59 3.60 -6.31 -35.18
N ILE A 60 2.73 -5.30 -35.07
CA ILE A 60 1.95 -4.75 -36.19
C ILE A 60 2.87 -4.03 -37.19
N PHE A 61 3.71 -3.11 -36.71
CA PHE A 61 4.65 -2.36 -37.56
C PHE A 61 5.81 -3.23 -38.08
N GLY A 62 6.13 -4.31 -37.38
CA GLY A 62 7.14 -5.29 -37.77
C GLY A 62 6.63 -6.38 -38.72
N SER A 63 5.37 -6.34 -39.15
CA SER A 63 4.74 -7.40 -39.95
C SER A 63 5.46 -7.72 -41.26
N SER A 64 6.18 -6.76 -41.86
CA SER A 64 6.96 -6.95 -43.08
C SER A 64 8.36 -7.54 -42.87
N ASN A 65 8.80 -7.76 -41.62
CA ASN A 65 10.11 -8.33 -41.30
C ASN A 65 9.97 -9.41 -40.22
N ASP A 66 10.29 -10.66 -40.57
CA ASP A 66 10.17 -11.82 -39.69
C ASP A 66 10.88 -11.67 -38.34
N GLU A 67 12.00 -10.94 -38.31
CA GLU A 67 12.79 -10.73 -37.11
C GLU A 67 12.08 -9.78 -36.12
N LYS A 68 11.53 -8.67 -36.63
CA LYS A 68 10.74 -7.72 -35.83
C LYS A 68 9.43 -8.35 -35.37
N ARG A 69 8.82 -9.19 -36.20
CA ARG A 69 7.63 -9.95 -35.87
C ARG A 69 7.88 -10.90 -34.70
N LYS A 70 8.95 -11.70 -34.76
CA LYS A 70 9.33 -12.62 -33.66
C LYS A 70 9.62 -11.87 -32.37
N LYS A 71 10.32 -10.73 -32.45
CA LYS A 71 10.59 -9.88 -31.28
C LYS A 71 9.32 -9.30 -30.67
N GLY A 72 8.38 -8.80 -31.49
CA GLY A 72 7.09 -8.30 -31.05
C GLY A 72 6.26 -9.38 -30.33
N ILE A 73 6.19 -10.58 -30.89
CA ILE A 73 5.53 -11.74 -30.26
C ILE A 73 6.17 -12.06 -28.91
N HIS A 74 7.51 -12.09 -28.84
CA HIS A 74 8.21 -12.39 -27.59
C HIS A 74 7.84 -11.41 -26.48
N ILE A 75 7.88 -10.11 -26.76
CA ILE A 75 7.50 -9.06 -25.80
C ILE A 75 6.02 -9.18 -25.41
N MET A 76 5.13 -9.44 -26.38
CA MET A 76 3.70 -9.62 -26.13
C MET A 76 3.42 -10.79 -25.19
N VAL A 77 4.05 -11.94 -25.43
CA VAL A 77 3.86 -13.14 -24.61
C VAL A 77 4.37 -12.92 -23.19
N TRP A 78 5.55 -12.33 -23.01
CA TRP A 78 6.05 -11.96 -21.68
C TRP A 78 5.16 -10.96 -20.97
N GLY A 79 4.62 -9.97 -21.69
CA GLY A 79 3.65 -9.01 -21.18
C GLY A 79 2.35 -9.68 -20.70
N ILE A 80 1.80 -10.61 -21.48
CA ILE A 80 0.59 -11.38 -21.11
C ILE A 80 0.85 -12.23 -19.86
N ILE A 81 1.99 -12.91 -19.80
CA ILE A 81 2.34 -13.75 -18.64
C ILE A 81 2.43 -12.89 -17.37
N ALA A 82 3.12 -11.74 -17.45
CA ALA A 82 3.22 -10.82 -16.34
C ALA A 82 1.84 -10.28 -15.89
N LEU A 83 1.00 -9.89 -16.86
CA LEU A 83 -0.36 -9.43 -16.60
C LEU A 83 -1.21 -10.53 -15.95
N PHE A 84 -1.13 -11.76 -16.45
CA PHE A 84 -1.88 -12.90 -15.95
C PHE A 84 -1.52 -13.21 -14.51
N VAL A 85 -0.23 -13.28 -14.17
CA VAL A 85 0.22 -13.53 -12.79
C VAL A 85 -0.25 -12.41 -11.86
N MET A 86 -0.11 -11.15 -12.27
CA MET A 86 -0.50 -10.01 -11.45
C MET A 86 -2.02 -9.99 -11.17
N LEU A 87 -2.84 -10.19 -12.21
CA LEU A 87 -4.29 -10.24 -12.09
C LEU A 87 -4.76 -11.50 -11.35
N SER A 88 -4.07 -12.63 -11.53
CA SER A 88 -4.39 -13.88 -10.85
C SER A 88 -4.22 -13.74 -9.33
N VAL A 89 -3.10 -13.19 -8.88
CA VAL A 89 -2.85 -12.98 -7.44
C VAL A 89 -3.89 -12.03 -6.86
N PHE A 90 -4.15 -10.88 -7.48
CA PHE A 90 -5.14 -9.92 -7.01
C PHE A 90 -6.57 -10.49 -7.04
N GLY A 91 -6.92 -11.22 -8.11
CA GLY A 91 -8.22 -11.85 -8.27
C GLY A 91 -8.49 -12.91 -7.20
N ILE A 92 -7.49 -13.74 -6.89
CA ILE A 92 -7.59 -14.76 -5.84
C ILE A 92 -7.69 -14.10 -4.47
N ILE A 93 -6.88 -13.08 -4.18
CA ILE A 93 -6.95 -12.33 -2.92
C ILE A 93 -8.35 -11.75 -2.71
N ASN A 94 -8.91 -11.10 -3.74
CA ASN A 94 -10.24 -10.51 -3.68
C ASN A 94 -11.34 -11.58 -3.54
N ALA A 95 -11.23 -12.69 -4.28
CA ALA A 95 -12.17 -13.81 -4.18
C ALA A 95 -12.16 -14.43 -2.78
N LEU A 96 -10.98 -14.57 -2.18
CA LEU A 96 -10.83 -15.10 -0.83
C LEU A 96 -11.38 -14.13 0.22
N GLN A 97 -11.12 -12.83 0.09
CA GLN A 97 -11.71 -11.79 0.96
C GLN A 97 -13.25 -11.84 0.92
N SER A 98 -13.83 -11.91 -0.29
CA SER A 98 -15.28 -12.01 -0.47
C SER A 98 -15.86 -13.31 0.13
N THR A 99 -15.15 -14.43 -0.02
CA THR A 99 -15.61 -15.73 0.49
C THR A 99 -15.54 -15.81 2.02
N LEU A 100 -14.51 -15.20 2.63
CA LEU A 100 -14.33 -15.20 4.08
C LEU A 100 -15.04 -14.03 4.78
N GLY A 101 -15.72 -13.16 4.04
CA GLY A 101 -16.40 -11.98 4.58
C GLY A 101 -15.44 -10.95 5.18
N VAL A 102 -14.16 -10.98 4.80
CA VAL A 102 -13.14 -10.04 5.27
C VAL A 102 -13.14 -8.86 4.31
N GLU A 103 -14.04 -7.91 4.55
CA GLU A 103 -13.96 -6.60 3.91
C GLU A 103 -12.83 -5.79 4.55
N ASN A 104 -12.16 -4.96 3.76
CA ASN A 104 -11.01 -4.13 4.13
C ASN A 104 -11.36 -3.12 5.24
N THR A 105 -11.56 -3.61 6.47
CA THR A 105 -11.80 -2.84 7.67
C THR A 105 -10.46 -2.34 8.18
N THR A 106 -10.02 -1.22 7.62
CA THR A 106 -8.91 -0.41 8.15
C THR A 106 -9.20 0.16 9.55
N THR A 107 -10.41 -0.05 10.07
CA THR A 107 -10.77 0.21 11.46
C THR A 107 -10.91 -1.10 12.22
N ILE A 108 -9.82 -1.58 12.80
CA ILE A 108 -9.90 -2.53 13.92
C ILE A 108 -10.48 -1.75 15.10
N GLN A 109 -11.81 -1.82 15.27
CA GLN A 109 -12.48 -1.33 16.46
C GLN A 109 -12.13 -2.28 17.61
N ILE A 110 -11.07 -1.97 18.34
CA ILE A 110 -10.83 -2.61 19.64
C ILE A 110 -12.06 -2.33 20.53
N PRO A 111 -12.67 -3.35 21.15
CA PRO A 111 -13.78 -3.14 22.07
C PRO A 111 -13.38 -2.16 23.17
N GLN A 112 -13.96 -0.97 23.14
CA GLN A 112 -13.79 0.01 24.20
C GLN A 112 -14.78 -0.36 25.31
N VAL A 113 -14.27 -0.75 26.48
CA VAL A 113 -15.09 -0.77 27.68
C VAL A 113 -15.28 0.68 28.09
N THR A 114 -16.34 1.32 27.57
CA THR A 114 -16.77 2.63 28.06
C THR A 114 -17.20 2.42 29.52
N PRO A 115 -16.51 2.99 30.53
CA PRO A 115 -17.05 2.97 31.88
C PRO A 115 -18.37 3.73 31.82
N GLY A 116 -19.46 3.07 32.22
CA GLY A 116 -20.77 3.71 32.27
C GLY A 116 -20.71 4.89 33.24
N THR A 117 -20.55 6.11 32.71
CA THR A 117 -20.81 7.33 33.47
C THR A 117 -22.32 7.44 33.62
N ASN A 118 -22.87 6.67 34.56
CA ASN A 118 -24.21 6.87 35.04
C ASN A 118 -24.27 8.27 35.65
N GLY A 119 -25.16 9.10 35.09
CA GLY A 119 -25.36 10.47 35.52
C GLY A 119 -25.49 10.58 37.04
N GLY A 120 -24.77 11.54 37.61
CA GLY A 120 -24.90 11.89 39.01
C GLY A 120 -23.75 12.77 39.47
N GLY A 121 -23.98 14.09 39.60
CA GLY A 121 -23.07 14.95 40.34
C GLY A 121 -22.95 16.39 39.88
N THR A 122 -24.05 17.11 39.63
CA THR A 122 -24.04 18.57 39.79
C THR A 122 -23.92 18.90 41.29
N ALA A 123 -22.68 18.95 41.79
CA ALA A 123 -22.37 19.54 43.07
C ALA A 123 -22.15 21.05 42.87
N ARG A 124 -23.23 21.79 43.16
CA ARG A 124 -23.33 23.14 43.75
C ARG A 124 -22.09 24.03 43.69
#